data_AF-A0A966KPG5-F1
#
_entry.id   AF-A0A966KPG5-F1
#
_cell.length_a   1.000
_cell.length_b   1.000
_cell.length_c   1.000
_cell.angle_alpha   90.00
_cell.angle_beta   90.00
_cell.angle_gamma   90.00
#
_symmetry.space_group_name_H-M   'P 1'
#
loop_
_entity.id
_entity.type
_entity.pdbx_description
1 polymer ?
#
loop_
_entity_poly.entity_id
_entity_poly.type
_entity_poly.pdbx_seq_one_letter_code
_entity_poly.pdbx_strand_id
1 'polypeptide(L)'
;MSLFEKVFNSLAVEGNERTAAQMANFYGTTVGSIQARISEMRTKTGIAVYANKRTDSNGRTKTFYRVGTPTRAVVAAGYKALAAS
;
A
#
# COMPACT_ATOMS: atom_id res chain seq x y z
N MET A 1 14.15 11.71 7.31
CA MET A 1 13.02 10.81 7.03
C MET A 1 13.27 10.07 5.73
N SER A 2 13.39 8.75 5.78
CA SER A 2 13.55 7.87 4.63
C SER A 2 12.29 7.87 3.75
N LEU A 3 12.43 7.42 2.50
CA LEU A 3 11.28 7.29 1.61
C LEU A 3 10.23 6.30 2.16
N PHE A 4 10.69 5.23 2.83
CA PHE A 4 9.81 4.27 3.49
C PHE A 4 8.96 4.96 4.56
N GLU A 5 9.59 5.71 5.47
CA GLU A 5 8.89 6.43 6.54
C GLU A 5 7.90 7.45 5.99
N LYS A 6 8.23 8.13 4.88
CA LYS A 6 7.32 9.08 4.21
C LYS A 6 6.05 8.41 3.70
N VAL A 7 6.21 7.29 3.01
CA VAL A 7 5.08 6.49 2.51
C VAL A 7 4.30 5.88 3.67
N PHE A 8 4.99 5.36 4.67
CA PHE A 8 4.40 4.80 5.88
C PHE A 8 3.55 5.83 6.61
N ASN A 9 4.08 7.03 6.88
CA ASN A 9 3.34 8.07 7.60
C ASN A 9 2.11 8.51 6.81
N SER A 10 2.22 8.67 5.49
CA SER A 10 1.08 9.08 4.68
C SER A 10 -0.05 8.05 4.67
N LEU A 11 0.27 6.76 4.54
CA LEU A 11 -0.74 5.72 4.42
C LEU A 11 -1.22 5.18 5.77
N ALA A 12 -0.30 4.95 6.71
CA ALA A 12 -0.58 4.26 7.98
C ALA A 12 -0.89 5.21 9.14
N VAL A 13 -0.26 6.39 9.19
CA VAL A 13 -0.45 7.35 10.29
C VAL A 13 -1.54 8.36 9.96
N GLU A 14 -1.46 8.98 8.78
CA GLU A 14 -2.46 9.94 8.32
C GLU A 14 -3.73 9.27 7.78
N GLY A 15 -3.65 7.98 7.43
CA GLY A 15 -4.78 7.23 6.87
C GLY A 15 -5.17 7.67 5.45
N ASN A 16 -4.29 8.37 4.74
CA ASN A 16 -4.60 8.89 3.41
C ASN A 16 -4.68 7.76 2.37
N GLU A 17 -5.68 7.84 1.48
CA GLU A 17 -5.75 7.00 0.29
C GLU A 17 -5.09 7.74 -0.89
N ARG A 18 -3.94 7.24 -1.37
CA ARG A 18 -3.20 7.89 -2.46
C ARG A 18 -2.70 6.91 -3.51
N THR A 19 -2.56 7.39 -4.74
CA THR A 19 -1.93 6.64 -5.83
C THR A 19 -0.41 6.70 -5.73
N ALA A 20 0.28 5.70 -6.27
CA ALA A 20 1.75 5.71 -6.34
C ALA A 20 2.28 6.89 -7.17
N ALA A 21 1.56 7.33 -8.20
CA ALA A 21 1.92 8.52 -9.00
C ALA A 21 1.82 9.81 -8.19
N GLN A 22 0.77 9.98 -7.38
CA GLN A 22 0.63 11.15 -6.50
C GLN A 22 1.74 11.19 -5.44
N MET A 23 2.06 10.04 -4.83
CA MET A 23 3.15 9.95 -3.86
C MET A 23 4.51 10.19 -4.50
N ALA A 24 4.75 9.64 -5.70
CA ALA A 24 5.97 9.86 -6.47
C ALA A 24 6.20 11.34 -6.74
N ASN A 25 5.16 12.06 -7.19
CA ASN A 25 5.23 13.50 -7.41
C ASN A 25 5.45 14.30 -6.12
N PHE A 26 4.74 13.94 -5.05
CA PHE A 26 4.84 14.64 -3.76
C PHE A 26 6.21 14.46 -3.07
N TYR A 27 6.85 13.31 -3.25
CA TYR A 27 8.15 13.00 -2.64
C TYR A 27 9.34 13.15 -3.61
N GLY A 28 9.11 13.64 -4.83
CA GLY A 28 10.16 13.83 -5.84
C GLY A 28 10.87 12.53 -6.23
N THR A 29 10.11 11.44 -6.41
CA THR A 29 10.65 10.11 -6.73
C THR A 29 9.87 9.44 -7.87
N THR A 30 10.21 8.19 -8.18
CA THR A 30 9.55 7.40 -9.22
C THR A 30 8.43 6.54 -8.65
N VAL A 31 7.46 6.19 -9.50
CA VAL A 31 6.35 5.29 -9.14
C VAL A 31 6.87 3.93 -8.67
N GLY A 32 7.89 3.40 -9.35
CA GLY A 32 8.51 2.12 -8.99
C GLY A 32 9.13 2.13 -7.59
N SER A 33 9.79 3.23 -7.21
CA SER A 33 10.33 3.40 -5.86
C SER A 33 9.25 3.36 -4.79
N ILE A 34 8.11 4.03 -5.02
CA ILE A 34 6.97 4.00 -4.08
C ILE A 34 6.38 2.59 -3.98
N GLN A 35 6.20 1.91 -5.12
CA GLN A 35 5.67 0.54 -5.15
C GLN A 35 6.58 -0.44 -4.40
N ALA A 36 7.90 -0.29 -4.53
CA ALA A 36 8.86 -1.09 -3.78
C ALA A 36 8.71 -0.89 -2.26
N ARG A 37 8.50 0.35 -1.79
CA ARG A 37 8.27 0.62 -0.36
C ARG A 37 6.92 0.09 0.13
N ILE A 38 5.88 0.16 -0.69
CA ILE A 38 4.58 -0.47 -0.36
C ILE A 38 4.71 -1.99 -0.25
N SER A 39 5.48 -2.61 -1.16
CA SER A 39 5.77 -4.05 -1.06
C SER A 39 6.52 -4.37 0.22
N GLU A 40 7.53 -3.57 0.56
CA GLU A 40 8.29 -3.70 1.81
C GLU A 40 7.40 -3.58 3.06
N MET A 41 6.45 -2.63 3.08
CA MET A 41 5.47 -2.50 4.16
C MET A 41 4.61 -3.76 4.35
N ARG A 42 4.23 -4.42 3.24
CA ARG A 42 3.42 -5.65 3.26
C ARG A 42 4.23 -6.85 3.73
N THR A 43 5.42 -7.04 3.18
CA THR A 43 6.19 -8.29 3.37
C THR A 43 7.11 -8.24 4.58
N LYS A 44 7.70 -7.09 4.90
CA LYS A 44 8.67 -6.98 6.02
C LYS A 44 8.01 -6.50 7.30
N THR A 45 7.14 -5.50 7.21
CA THR A 45 6.49 -4.91 8.41
C THR A 45 5.16 -5.57 8.73
N GLY A 46 4.59 -6.36 7.82
CA GLY A 46 3.34 -7.09 8.04
C GLY A 46 2.09 -6.20 8.04
N ILE A 47 2.13 -5.06 7.35
CA ILE A 47 1.00 -4.11 7.34
C ILE A 47 0.01 -4.47 6.23
N ALA A 48 -1.27 -4.44 6.58
CA ALA A 48 -2.36 -4.64 5.62
C ALA A 48 -2.54 -3.40 4.73
N VAL A 49 -1.74 -3.32 3.66
CA VAL A 49 -1.88 -2.30 2.61
C VAL A 49 -2.73 -2.85 1.47
N TYR A 50 -3.88 -2.25 1.20
CA TYR A 50 -4.78 -2.60 0.11
C TYR A 50 -4.49 -1.79 -1.16
N ALA A 51 -4.69 -2.41 -2.33
CA ALA A 51 -4.55 -1.77 -3.63
C ALA A 51 -5.91 -1.79 -4.35
N ASN A 52 -6.64 -0.69 -4.26
CA ASN A 52 -7.97 -0.55 -4.81
C ASN A 52 -7.89 0.09 -6.21
N LYS A 53 -8.39 -0.60 -7.22
CA LYS A 53 -8.48 -0.04 -8.58
C LYS A 53 -9.77 0.76 -8.69
N ARG A 54 -9.68 2.01 -9.13
CA ARG A 54 -10.83 2.84 -9.49
C ARG A 54 -10.69 3.28 -10.93
N THR A 55 -11.74 3.04 -11.71
CA THR A 55 -11.84 3.51 -13.10
C THR A 55 -12.59 4.83 -13.09
N ASP A 56 -11.98 5.84 -13.68
CA ASP A 56 -12.57 7.17 -13.85
C ASP A 56 -13.65 7.16 -14.96
N SER A 57 -14.48 8.18 -15.03
CA SER A 57 -15.51 8.34 -16.10
C SER A 57 -14.90 8.35 -17.50
N ASN A 58 -13.61 8.68 -17.62
CA ASN A 58 -12.84 8.66 -18.85
C ASN A 58 -12.17 7.30 -19.16
N GLY A 59 -12.56 6.21 -18.48
CA GLY A 59 -12.03 4.86 -18.71
C GLY A 59 -10.61 4.60 -18.19
N ARG A 60 -9.96 5.59 -17.57
CA ARG A 60 -8.61 5.45 -17.01
C ARG A 60 -8.67 4.77 -15.65
N THR A 61 -7.93 3.69 -15.47
CA THR A 61 -7.87 2.97 -14.20
C THR A 61 -6.65 3.42 -13.38
N LYS A 62 -6.89 3.86 -12.15
CA LYS A 62 -5.85 4.21 -11.18
C LYS A 62 -5.89 3.26 -9.99
N THR A 63 -4.72 2.94 -9.45
CA THR A 63 -4.58 2.14 -8.24
C THR A 63 -4.34 3.04 -7.04
N PHE A 64 -5.27 3.00 -6.10
CA PHE A 64 -5.22 3.70 -4.84
C PHE A 64 -4.75 2.75 -3.75
N TYR A 65 -3.79 3.22 -2.95
CA TYR A 65 -3.28 2.48 -1.82
C TYR A 65 -3.84 3.04 -0.52
N ARG A 66 -4.27 2.15 0.37
CA ARG A 66 -4.74 2.48 1.72
C ARG A 66 -4.26 1.44 2.71
N VAL A 67 -3.97 1.86 3.94
CA VAL A 67 -3.80 0.96 5.08
C VAL A 67 -5.14 0.80 5.77
N GLY A 68 -5.40 -0.37 6.33
CA GLY A 68 -6.58 -0.57 7.15
C GLY A 68 -6.50 -1.84 7.98
N THR A 69 -7.55 -2.08 8.76
CA THR A 69 -7.70 -3.33 9.50
C THR A 69 -7.68 -4.52 8.54
N PRO A 70 -6.84 -5.54 8.79
CA PRO A 70 -6.81 -6.73 7.96
C PRO A 70 -8.18 -7.41 7.99
N THR A 71 -8.72 -7.73 6.81
CA THR A 71 -9.96 -8.49 6.71
C THR A 71 -9.77 -9.89 7.28
N ARG A 72 -10.85 -10.49 7.80
CA ARG A 72 -10.83 -11.86 8.34
C ARG A 72 -10.26 -12.88 7.35
N ALA A 73 -10.49 -12.68 6.05
CA ALA A 73 -9.94 -13.52 5.00
C ALA A 73 -8.41 -13.44 4.92
N VAL A 74 -7.82 -12.25 5.02
CA VAL A 74 -6.36 -12.07 5.03
C VAL A 74 -5.75 -12.71 6.28
N VAL A 75 -6.38 -12.51 7.45
CA VAL A 75 -5.94 -13.13 8.71
C VAL A 75 -5.97 -14.65 8.61
N ALA A 76 -7.08 -15.23 8.14
CA ALA A 76 -7.20 -16.68 7.97
C ALA A 76 -6.19 -17.24 6.96
N ALA A 77 -5.93 -16.52 5.87
CA ALA A 77 -4.89 -16.89 4.89
C ALA A 77 -3.49 -16.86 5.52
N GLY A 78 -3.20 -15.87 6.37
CA GLY A 78 -1.95 -15.80 7.12
C GLY A 78 -1.75 -17.00 8.05
N TYR A 79 -2.75 -17.35 8.86
CA TYR A 79 -2.68 -18.53 9.73
C TYR A 79 -2.54 -19.84 8.93
N LYS A 80 -3.24 -19.98 7.81
CA LYS A 80 -3.08 -21.15 6.93
C LYS A 80 -1.67 -21.24 6.35
N ALA A 81 -1.08 -20.12 5.94
CA ALA A 81 0.28 -20.10 5.41
C ALA A 81 1.31 -20.46 6.48
N LEU A 82 1.15 -19.96 7.71
CA LEU A 82 2.02 -20.28 8.84
C LEU A 82 1.86 -21.72 9.35
N ALA A 83 0.69 -22.33 9.19
CA ALA A 83 0.47 -23.73 9.55
C ALA A 83 1.04 -24.70 8.51
N ALA A 84 1.28 -24.23 7.28
CA ALA A 84 1.83 -25.03 6.18
C ALA A 84 3.36 -24.93 6.06
N SER A 85 4.01 -24.09 6.87
CA SER A 85 5.46 -23.88 6.90
C SER A 85 6.17 -24.76 7.91
#